data_AF-A0ABD6I292-F1
#
_entry.id   AF-A0ABD6I292-F1
#
_cell.length_a   1.000
_cell.length_b   1.000
_cell.length_c   1.000
_cell.angle_alpha   90.00
_cell.angle_beta   90.00
_cell.angle_gamma   90.00
#
_symmetry.space_group_name_H-M   'P 1'
#
loop_
_entity.id
_entity.type
_entity.pdbx_description
1 polymer ?
#
loop_
_entity_poly.entity_id
_entity_poly.type
_entity_poly.pdbx_seq_one_letter_code
_entity_poly.pdbx_strand_id
1 'polypeptide(L)' 'KDMGHLALAEEHGLAALLSALPAKRKILIHINNTNPILNEDSAERQSLTAAGIEVSWDGMNIEL' A
#
# COMPACT_ATOMS: atom_id res chain seq x y z
N LYS A 1 -9.21 -11.56 16.24
CA LYS A 1 -9.19 -10.28 16.99
C LYS A 1 -8.26 -9.39 16.19
N ASP A 2 -8.82 -8.55 15.32
CA ASP A 2 -8.02 -7.77 14.38
C ASP A 2 -7.14 -6.80 15.16
N MET A 3 -5.85 -6.75 14.81
CA MET A 3 -4.86 -5.92 15.50
C MET A 3 -5.00 -4.42 15.17
N GLY A 4 -6.19 -3.96 14.75
CA GLY A 4 -6.43 -2.58 14.32
C GLY A 4 -5.85 -2.25 12.94
N HIS A 5 -5.52 -3.25 12.12
CA HIS A 5 -5.10 -3.05 10.73
C HIS A 5 -6.28 -3.21 9.79
N LEU A 6 -6.51 -2.21 8.92
CA LEU A 6 -7.40 -2.36 7.78
C LEU A 6 -6.69 -3.22 6.73
N ALA A 7 -7.34 -4.31 6.29
CA ALA A 7 -6.79 -5.14 5.24
C ALA A 7 -6.64 -4.35 3.94
N LEU A 8 -5.56 -4.62 3.21
CA LEU A 8 -5.22 -3.89 1.98
C LEU A 8 -6.16 -4.20 0.82
N ALA A 9 -6.60 -5.45 0.70
CA ALA A 9 -7.28 -5.99 -0.48
C ALA A 9 -8.79 -6.28 -0.29
N GLU A 10 -9.40 -5.83 0.81
CA GLU A 10 -10.84 -5.95 0.97
C GLU A 10 -11.59 -4.95 0.07
N GLU A 11 -12.87 -5.21 -0.22
CA GLU A 11 -13.71 -4.39 -1.10
C GLU A 11 -13.77 -2.91 -0.65
N HIS A 12 -13.64 -2.68 0.66
CA HIS A 12 -13.52 -1.36 1.29
C HIS A 12 -12.14 -1.17 1.97
N GLY A 13 -11.14 -1.89 1.49
CA GLY A 13 -9.79 -1.94 2.05
C GLY A 13 -8.98 -0.68 1.79
N LEU A 14 -7.77 -0.66 2.34
CA LEU A 14 -6.90 0.50 2.30
C LEU A 14 -6.57 0.97 0.87
N ALA A 15 -6.46 0.05 -0.10
CA ALA A 15 -6.18 0.40 -1.49
C ALA A 15 -7.34 1.19 -2.14
N ALA A 16 -8.58 0.78 -1.92
CA ALA A 16 -9.76 1.48 -2.43
C ALA A 16 -9.89 2.88 -1.79
N LEU A 17 -9.67 2.97 -0.48
CA LEU A 17 -9.70 4.23 0.26
C LEU A 17 -8.61 5.19 -0.23
N LEU A 18 -7.37 4.71 -0.36
CA LEU A 18 -6.27 5.51 -0.88
C LEU A 18 -6.55 5.98 -2.30
N SER A 19 -7.08 5.12 -3.17
CA SER A 19 -7.43 5.48 -4.55
C SER A 19 -8.38 6.68 -4.62
N ALA A 20 -9.36 6.75 -3.70
CA ALA A 20 -10.35 7.84 -3.64
C ALA A 20 -9.81 9.18 -3.11
N LEU A 21 -8.66 9.21 -2.43
CA LEU A 21 -8.11 10.45 -1.88
C LEU A 21 -7.53 11.37 -2.98
N PRO A 22 -7.66 12.70 -2.86
CA PRO A 22 -7.21 13.66 -3.88
C PRO A 22 -5.68 13.88 -3.88
N ALA A 23 -4.92 13.16 -3.06
CA ALA A 23 -3.48 13.29 -2.97
C ALA A 23 -2.80 12.85 -4.29
N LYS A 24 -1.83 13.65 -4.76
CA LYS A 24 -1.07 13.36 -5.99
C LYS A 24 -0.15 12.15 -5.85
N ARG A 25 0.38 11.91 -4.65
CA ARG A 25 1.31 10.83 -4.33
C ARG A 25 0.82 10.10 -3.09
N LYS A 26 0.78 8.77 -3.13
CA LYS A 26 0.24 7.91 -2.07
C LYS A 26 1.27 6.83 -1.79
N ILE A 27 1.74 6.73 -0.54
CA ILE A 27 2.81 5.82 -0.14
C ILE A 27 2.35 5.04 1.08
N LEU A 28 2.41 3.71 1.02
CA LEU A 28 2.17 2.80 2.13
C LEU A 28 3.47 2.58 2.91
N ILE A 29 3.40 2.68 4.24
CA ILE A 29 4.50 2.42 5.18
C ILE A 29 3.98 1.60 6.38
N HIS A 30 4.88 1.13 7.25
CA HIS A 30 4.58 0.24 8.38
C HIS A 30 3.94 -1.08 7.94
N ILE A 31 4.66 -1.80 7.08
CA ILE A 31 4.20 -3.04 6.45
C ILE A 31 4.69 -4.24 7.26
N ASN A 32 3.77 -5.14 7.61
CA ASN A 32 4.15 -6.38 8.29
C ASN A 32 4.97 -7.29 7.37
N ASN A 33 5.94 -8.01 7.93
CA ASN A 33 6.86 -8.87 7.18
C ASN A 33 6.18 -9.99 6.36
N THR A 34 4.97 -10.42 6.74
CA THR A 34 4.22 -11.45 6.00
C THR A 34 3.38 -10.89 4.86
N ASN A 35 3.38 -9.58 4.63
CA ASN A 35 2.51 -8.96 3.64
C ASN A 35 3.02 -9.24 2.21
N PRO A 36 2.21 -9.82 1.31
CA PRO A 36 2.65 -10.17 -0.05
C PRO A 36 3.14 -8.98 -0.87
N ILE A 37 2.74 -7.74 -0.52
CA ILE A 37 3.22 -6.52 -1.23
C ILE A 37 4.72 -6.29 -1.11
N LEU A 38 5.40 -6.97 -0.17
CA LEU A 38 6.86 -6.95 -0.06
C LEU A 38 7.54 -7.79 -1.15
N ASN A 39 6.82 -8.73 -1.77
CA ASN A 39 7.29 -9.40 -2.99
C ASN A 39 6.96 -8.52 -4.20
N GLU A 40 8.00 -8.02 -4.87
CA GLU A 40 7.89 -7.11 -6.01
C GLU A 40 7.12 -7.72 -7.19
N ASP A 41 7.18 -9.04 -7.35
CA ASP A 41 6.51 -9.77 -8.43
C ASP A 41 5.07 -10.21 -8.08
N SER A 42 4.60 -9.95 -6.86
CA SER A 42 3.26 -10.38 -6.42
C SER A 42 2.13 -9.64 -7.14
N ALA A 43 0.98 -10.30 -7.29
CA ALA A 43 -0.22 -9.68 -7.85
C ALA A 43 -0.71 -8.50 -6.99
N GLU A 44 -0.55 -8.58 -5.67
CA GLU A 44 -0.90 -7.54 -4.71
C GLU A 44 -0.03 -6.29 -4.89
N ARG A 45 1.29 -6.47 -5.08
CA ARG A 45 2.20 -5.37 -5.37
C ARG A 45 1.87 -4.71 -6.71
N GLN A 46 1.63 -5.51 -7.75
CA GLN A 46 1.23 -5.01 -9.07
C GLN A 46 -0.09 -4.21 -9.01
N SER A 47 -1.06 -4.69 -8.23
CA SER A 47 -2.35 -4.02 -8.03
C SER A 47 -2.19 -2.63 -7.38
N LEU A 48 -1.32 -2.51 -6.38
CA LEU A 48 -1.01 -1.21 -5.75
C LEU A 48 -0.34 -0.25 -6.73
N THR A 49 0.66 -0.72 -7.49
CA THR A 49 1.33 0.08 -8.50
C THR A 49 0.35 0.56 -9.58
N ALA A 50 -0.56 -0.31 -10.04
CA ALA A 50 -1.60 0.04 -11.00
C ALA A 50 -2.59 1.10 -10.45
N ALA A 51 -2.83 1.10 -9.14
CA ALA A 51 -3.62 2.12 -8.45
C ALA A 51 -2.85 3.42 -8.14
N GLY A 52 -1.58 3.52 -8.55
CA GLY A 52 -0.72 4.68 -8.26
C GLY A 52 -0.32 4.78 -6.79
N ILE A 53 -0.28 3.66 -6.07
CA ILE A 53 0.10 3.58 -4.66
C ILE A 53 1.49 2.96 -4.57
N GLU A 54 2.43 3.71 -3.99
CA GLU A 54 3.78 3.25 -3.73
C GLU A 54 3.85 2.44 -2.43
N VAL A 55 4.84 1.55 -2.33
CA VAL A 55 5.21 0.87 -1.08
C VAL A 55 6.57 1.43 -0.69
N SER A 56 6.66 1.92 0.54
CA SER A 56 7.89 2.45 1.10
C SER A 56 8.95 1.38 1.23
N TRP A 57 10.21 1.80 1.17
CA TRP A 57 11.38 0.95 1.36
C TRP A 57 12.43 1.71 2.18
N ASP A 58 13.34 0.97 2.82
CA ASP A 58 14.36 1.54 3.69
C ASP A 58 15.31 2.45 2.88
N GLY A 59 15.36 3.74 3.25
CA GLY A 59 16.14 4.74 2.51
C GLY A 59 15.34 5.54 1.49
N MET A 60 14.03 5.32 1.39
CA MET A 60 13.15 6.14 0.55
C MET A 60 13.21 7.62 0.98
N ASN A 61 13.66 8.49 0.08
CA ASN A 61 13.63 9.94 0.27
C ASN A 61 12.36 10.53 -0.38
N ILE A 62 11.71 11.46 0.33
CA ILE A 62 10.51 12.16 -0.14
C ILE A 62 10.83 13.65 -0.15
N GLU A 63 10.90 14.22 -1.35
CA GLU A 63 10.97 15.66 -1.57
C GLU A 63 9.55 16.19 -1.84
N LEU A 64 9.23 17.36 -1.27
CA LEU A 64 7.91 17.98 -1.32
C LEU A 64 7.90 19.24 -2.18
#